data_AF-A0A1G3FIT8-F1
#
_entry.id   AF-A0A1G3FIT8-F1
#
_cell.length_a   1.000
_cell.length_b   1.000
_cell.length_c   1.000
_cell.angle_alpha   90.00
_cell.angle_beta   90.00
_cell.angle_gamma   90.00
#
_symmetry.space_group_name_H-M   'P 1'
#
loop_
_entity.id
_entity.type
_entity.pdbx_description
1 polymer ?
#
loop_
_entity_poly.entity_id
_entity_poly.type
_entity_poly.pdbx_seq_one_letter_code
_entity_poly.pdbx_strand_id
1 'polypeptide(L)' 'MKQVLASLALLALAACAQPHHPRATLATTITPAGVQVVPRVSTGLGGVRVGVSPYGGHMGTNVGPVRLGVGF' A
#
# COMPACT_ATOMS: atom_id res chain seq x y z
N MET A 1 -30.35 6.69 20.21
CA MET A 1 -29.51 5.52 19.86
C MET A 1 -29.49 5.19 18.37
N LYS A 2 -30.62 5.20 17.64
CA LYS A 2 -30.67 4.88 16.19
C LYS A 2 -29.81 5.79 15.29
N GLN A 3 -29.69 7.07 15.64
CA GLN A 3 -28.93 8.03 14.81
C GLN A 3 -27.41 7.80 14.86
N VAL A 4 -26.87 7.41 16.01
CA VAL A 4 -25.43 7.11 16.18
C VAL A 4 -25.00 5.92 15.32
N LEU A 5 -25.87 4.90 15.23
CA LEU A 5 -25.61 3.70 14.42
C LEU A 5 -25.54 4.00 12.92
N ALA A 6 -26.44 4.88 12.45
CA ALA A 6 -26.47 5.31 11.06
C ALA A 6 -25.23 6.12 10.67
N SER A 7 -24.76 7.00 11.56
CA SER A 7 -23.52 7.75 11.36
C SER A 7 -22.31 6.82 11.28
N LEU A 8 -22.22 5.82 12.15
CA LEU A 8 -21.10 4.87 12.17
C LEU A 8 -21.04 4.03 10.88
N ALA A 9 -22.19 3.60 10.38
CA ALA A 9 -22.29 2.84 9.13
C ALA A 9 -21.85 3.65 7.91
N LEU A 10 -22.22 4.94 7.85
CA LEU A 10 -21.77 5.84 6.79
C LEU A 10 -20.24 6.07 6.81
N LEU A 11 -19.66 6.26 8.01
CA LEU A 11 -18.21 6.40 8.14
C LEU A 11 -17.45 5.11 7.73
N ALA A 12 -18.01 3.94 8.05
CA ALA A 12 -17.41 2.67 7.65
C ALA A 12 -17.42 2.47 6.12
N LEU A 13 -18.52 2.86 5.45
CA LEU A 13 -18.59 2.84 3.98
C LEU A 13 -17.61 3.85 3.34
N ALA A 14 -17.48 5.04 3.91
CA ALA A 14 -16.55 6.06 3.42
C ALA A 14 -15.08 5.63 3.55
N ALA A 15 -14.73 4.90 4.62
CA ALA A 15 -13.38 4.35 4.79
C ALA A 15 -13.05 3.25 3.77
N CYS A 16 -14.04 2.48 3.32
CA CYS A 16 -13.86 1.49 2.25
C CYS A 16 -13.77 2.12 0.85
N ALA A 17 -14.38 3.28 0.63
CA ALA A 17 -14.39 3.97 -0.66
C ALA A 17 -13.13 4.82 -0.92
N GLN A 18 -12.11 4.73 -0.06
CA GLN A 18 -10.93 5.55 -0.19
C GLN A 18 -10.20 5.22 -1.51
N PRO A 19 -10.07 6.18 -2.45
CA PRO A 19 -9.49 5.90 -3.76
C PRO A 19 -8.02 5.53 -3.62
N HIS A 20 -7.73 4.23 -3.71
CA HIS A 20 -6.36 3.78 -3.74
C HIS A 20 -5.85 3.83 -5.17
N HIS A 21 -5.26 4.97 -5.51
CA HIS A 21 -4.60 5.12 -6.80
C HIS A 21 -3.34 4.24 -6.84
N PRO A 22 -3.17 3.44 -7.91
CA PRO A 22 -1.92 2.74 -8.13
C PRO A 22 -0.79 3.77 -8.22
N ARG A 23 0.27 3.53 -7.46
CA ARG A 23 1.51 4.33 -7.49
C ARG A 23 2.60 3.53 -8.18
N ALA A 24 3.10 4.09 -9.27
CA ALA A 24 4.36 3.67 -9.87
C ALA A 24 5.50 4.40 -9.16
N THR A 25 6.53 3.65 -8.78
CA THR A 25 7.75 4.14 -8.13
C THR A 25 8.95 3.45 -8.76
N LEU A 26 10.09 4.14 -8.76
CA LEU A 26 11.35 3.58 -9.19
C LEU A 26 12.24 3.48 -7.95
N ALA A 27 12.68 2.27 -7.61
CA ALA A 27 13.72 2.07 -6.62
C ALA A 27 15.07 2.04 -7.35
N THR A 28 16.04 2.80 -6.86
CA THR A 28 17.40 2.79 -7.36
C THR A 28 18.31 2.27 -6.27
N THR A 29 19.09 1.23 -6.60
CA THR A 29 20.03 0.61 -5.67
C THR A 29 21.41 0.67 -6.29
N ILE A 30 22.37 1.21 -5.55
CA ILE A 30 23.77 1.21 -5.96
C ILE A 30 24.39 -0.05 -5.38
N THR A 31 24.96 -0.88 -6.25
CA THR A 31 25.67 -2.11 -5.88
C THR A 31 27.11 -2.04 -6.39
N PRO A 32 28.04 -2.86 -5.86
CA PRO A 32 29.39 -2.96 -6.41
C PRO A 32 29.42 -3.39 -7.90
N ALA A 33 28.37 -4.04 -8.39
CA ALA A 33 28.19 -4.43 -9.80
C ALA A 33 27.60 -3.31 -10.68
N GLY A 34 27.24 -2.16 -10.10
CA GLY A 34 26.65 -1.03 -10.81
C GLY A 34 25.32 -0.54 -10.21
N VAL A 35 24.64 0.34 -10.95
CA VAL A 35 23.35 0.92 -10.56
C VAL A 35 22.21 0.05 -11.09
N GLN A 36 21.34 -0.38 -10.18
CA GLN A 36 20.14 -1.15 -10.49
C GLN A 36 18.91 -0.26 -10.37
N VAL A 37 18.12 -0.17 -11.44
CA VAL A 37 16.84 0.55 -11.46
C VAL A 37 15.71 -0.47 -11.47
N VAL A 38 14.88 -0.44 -10.44
CA VAL A 38 13.80 -1.41 -10.22
C VAL A 38 12.46 -0.69 -10.27
N PRO A 39 11.68 -0.85 -11.35
CA PRO A 39 10.30 -0.36 -11.37
C PRO A 39 9.46 -1.15 -10.38
N ARG A 40 8.62 -0.44 -9.65
CA ARG A 40 7.70 -0.99 -8.66
C ARG A 40 6.34 -0.34 -8.82
N VAL A 41 5.32 -1.16 -9.00
CA VAL A 41 3.92 -0.72 -8.98
C VAL A 41 3.30 -1.19 -7.69
N SER A 42 2.60 -0.31 -6.96
CA SER A 42 1.91 -0.67 -5.73
C SER A 42 0.55 0.01 -5.64
N THR A 43 -0.41 -0.65 -5.03
CA THR A 43 -1.71 -0.08 -4.71
C THR A 43 -2.03 -0.27 -3.23
N GLY A 44 -2.82 0.64 -2.68
CA GLY A 44 -3.37 0.49 -1.33
C GLY A 44 -4.70 -0.26 -1.38
N LEU A 45 -5.03 -0.97 -0.31
CA LEU A 45 -6.36 -1.48 -0.03
C LEU A 45 -6.55 -1.33 1.49
N GLY A 46 -7.15 -0.22 1.92
CA GLY A 46 -7.22 0.21 3.31
C GLY A 46 -5.84 0.39 3.95
N GLY A 47 -5.62 -0.30 5.08
CA GLY A 47 -4.35 -0.33 5.81
C GLY A 47 -3.26 -1.21 5.17
N VAL A 48 -3.59 -1.90 4.08
CA VAL A 48 -2.68 -2.81 3.36
C VAL A 48 -2.18 -2.14 2.08
N ARG A 49 -0.93 -2.38 1.71
CA ARG A 49 -0.34 -2.04 0.42
C ARG A 49 0.17 -3.31 -0.23
N VAL A 50 -0.21 -3.51 -1.48
CA VAL A 50 0.25 -4.63 -2.30
C VAL A 50 1.00 -4.05 -3.49
N GLY A 51 2.08 -4.68 -3.92
CA GLY A 51 2.79 -4.25 -5.10
C GLY A 51 3.63 -5.34 -5.73
N VAL A 52 4.15 -5.04 -6.91
CA VAL A 52 4.93 -5.94 -7.74
C VAL A 52 6.15 -5.21 -8.30
N SER A 53 7.19 -5.98 -8.54
CA SER A 53 8.44 -5.56 -9.17
C SER A 53 8.98 -6.71 -10.04
N PRO A 54 9.97 -6.48 -10.91
CA PRO A 54 10.58 -7.54 -11.71
C PRO A 54 11.13 -8.72 -10.90
N TYR A 55 11.40 -8.53 -9.60
CA TYR A 55 11.94 -9.55 -8.71
C TYR A 55 10.89 -10.27 -7.87
N GLY A 56 9.61 -9.92 -8.01
CA GLY A 56 8.54 -10.52 -7.23
C GLY A 56 7.51 -9.53 -6.70
N GLY A 57 6.56 -10.09 -5.94
CA GLY A 57 5.49 -9.37 -5.26
C GLY A 57 5.90 -8.93 -3.86
N HIS A 58 5.17 -7.97 -3.31
CA HIS A 58 5.25 -7.63 -1.90
C HIS A 58 3.89 -7.20 -1.38
N MET A 59 3.63 -7.53 -0.13
CA MET A 59 2.45 -7.12 0.62
C MET A 59 2.90 -6.55 1.95
N GLY A 60 2.31 -5.43 2.37
CA GLY A 60 2.63 -4.81 3.63
C GLY A 60 1.49 -4.02 4.22
N THR A 61 1.63 -3.63 5.46
CA THR A 61 0.67 -2.79 6.18
C THR A 61 1.40 -1.60 6.79
N ASN A 62 0.66 -0.56 7.14
CA ASN A 62 1.21 0.53 7.93
C ASN A 62 0.74 0.38 9.38
N VAL A 63 1.68 0.44 10.33
CA VAL A 63 1.42 0.54 11.77
C VAL A 63 2.01 1.86 12.23
N GLY A 64 1.18 2.91 12.27
CA GLY A 64 1.64 4.28 12.49
C GLY A 64 2.62 4.75 11.40
N PRO A 65 3.79 5.32 11.77
CA PRO A 65 4.80 5.72 10.78
C PRO A 65 5.62 4.55 10.23
N VAL A 66 5.45 3.34 10.79
CA VAL A 66 6.23 2.16 10.41
C VAL A 66 5.49 1.39 9.33
N ARG A 67 6.24 0.99 8.30
CA ARG A 67 5.75 0.11 7.24
C ARG A 67 6.29 -1.30 7.46
N LEU A 68 5.39 -2.26 7.67
CA LEU A 68 5.71 -3.67 7.77
C LEU A 68 5.34 -4.36 6.47
N GLY A 69 6.14 -5.31 5.98
CA GLY A 69 5.80 -6.04 4.78
C GLY A 69 6.69 -7.23 4.50
N VAL A 70 6.17 -8.13 3.68
CA VAL A 70 6.82 -9.35 3.21
C VAL A 70 6.86 -9.35 1.69
N GLY A 71 7.97 -9.83 1.12
CA GLY A 71 8.14 -10.03 -0.32
C GLY A 71 8.17 -11.52 -0.67
N PHE A 72 7.77 -11.85 -1.89
CA PHE A 72 7.77 -13.21 -2.46
C PHE A 72 8.11 -13.20 -3.94
#